data_AF-A0A961TFA0-F1
#
_entry.id   AF-A0A961TFA0-F1
#
_cell.length_a   1.000
_cell.length_b   1.000
_cell.length_c   1.000
_cell.angle_alpha   90.00
_cell.angle_beta   90.00
_cell.angle_gamma   90.00
#
_symmetry.space_group_name_H-M   'P 1'
#
loop_
_entity.id
_entity.type
_entity.pdbx_description
1 polymer ?
#
loop_
_entity_poly.entity_id
_entity_poly.type
_entity_poly.pdbx_seq_one_letter_code
_entity_poly.pdbx_strand_id
1 'polypeptide(L)'
;MTAIDRLSLAASRAGATWLSRDGAGLEAFVAETSRKTDLGEWPHAAGCEKNILIYDGEAVRKARLDPDMMKSLTAEWAHALRSGPGVIVIRRAIADTAIVDRATAIFEDLITAQQTAG
;
A
#
# COMPACT_ATOMS: atom_id res chain seq x y z
N MET A 1 22.68 -19.65 -24.32
CA MET A 1 21.44 -18.86 -24.20
C MET A 1 21.19 -18.20 -25.55
N THR A 2 20.21 -18.69 -26.29
CA THR A 2 20.06 -18.48 -27.75
C THR A 2 19.13 -17.29 -28.03
N ALA A 3 19.17 -16.73 -29.25
CA ALA A 3 18.31 -15.59 -29.63
C ALA A 3 16.80 -15.88 -29.48
N ILE A 4 16.40 -17.15 -29.60
CA ILE A 4 15.02 -17.65 -29.41
C ILE A 4 14.56 -17.48 -27.95
N ASP A 5 15.42 -17.73 -26.95
CA ASP A 5 15.08 -17.52 -25.53
C ASP A 5 14.80 -16.04 -25.23
N ARG A 6 15.57 -15.13 -25.84
CA ARG A 6 15.40 -13.69 -25.64
C ARG A 6 14.10 -13.16 -26.22
N LEU A 7 13.71 -13.65 -27.40
CA LEU A 7 12.46 -13.26 -28.04
C LEU A 7 11.24 -13.81 -27.29
N SER A 8 11.31 -15.04 -26.77
CA SER A 8 10.28 -15.61 -25.91
C SER A 8 10.12 -14.82 -24.61
N LEU A 9 11.23 -14.45 -23.96
CA LEU A 9 11.21 -13.63 -22.74
C LEU A 9 10.65 -12.22 -23.00
N ALA A 10 11.02 -11.61 -24.14
CA ALA A 10 10.49 -10.30 -24.54
C ALA A 10 8.98 -10.36 -24.82
N ALA A 11 8.50 -11.41 -25.49
CA ALA A 11 7.07 -11.62 -25.76
C ALA A 11 6.27 -11.88 -24.47
N SER A 12 6.79 -12.69 -23.55
CA SER A 12 6.18 -12.93 -22.23
C SER A 12 6.06 -11.64 -21.41
N ARG A 13 7.12 -10.80 -21.41
CA ARG A 13 7.08 -9.47 -20.76
C ARG A 13 6.12 -8.52 -21.44
N ALA A 14 6.06 -8.52 -22.77
CA ALA A 14 5.12 -7.68 -23.52
C ALA A 14 3.66 -8.05 -23.21
N GLY A 15 3.33 -9.35 -23.13
CA GLY A 15 2.00 -9.82 -22.75
C GLY A 15 1.64 -9.59 -21.27
N ALA A 16 2.63 -9.52 -20.38
CA ALA A 16 2.42 -9.16 -18.97
C ALA A 16 2.24 -7.64 -18.76
N THR A 17 2.80 -6.82 -19.65
CA THR A 17 2.84 -5.35 -19.51
C THR A 17 1.75 -4.65 -20.33
N TRP A 18 1.43 -5.15 -21.52
CA TRP A 18 0.49 -4.50 -22.44
C TRP A 18 -0.82 -5.27 -22.52
N LEU A 19 -1.92 -4.57 -22.25
CA LEU A 19 -3.27 -5.10 -22.42
C LEU A 19 -3.53 -5.34 -23.91
N SER A 20 -3.81 -6.58 -24.28
CA SER A 20 -4.32 -6.92 -25.61
C SER A 20 -5.82 -7.18 -25.51
N ARG A 21 -6.53 -7.18 -26.63
CA ARG A 21 -7.99 -7.46 -26.65
C ARG A 21 -8.34 -8.80 -25.98
N ASP A 22 -7.41 -9.75 -26.01
CA ASP A 22 -7.53 -11.08 -25.41
C ASP A 22 -6.67 -11.25 -24.13
N GLY A 23 -5.94 -10.20 -23.73
CA GLY A 23 -4.92 -10.21 -22.69
C GLY A 23 -5.36 -9.43 -21.47
N ALA A 24 -5.57 -10.16 -20.37
CA ALA A 24 -6.35 -9.80 -19.19
C ALA A 24 -7.87 -9.82 -19.44
N GLY A 25 -8.40 -11.03 -19.58
CA GLY A 25 -9.84 -11.27 -19.55
C GLY A 25 -10.48 -10.70 -18.28
N LEU A 26 -11.74 -10.30 -18.41
CA LEU A 26 -12.56 -9.82 -17.29
C LEU A 26 -12.50 -10.77 -16.10
N GLU A 27 -12.39 -12.07 -16.35
CA GLU A 27 -12.27 -13.13 -15.35
C GLU A 27 -11.01 -12.98 -14.49
N ALA A 28 -9.87 -12.63 -15.10
CA ALA A 28 -8.62 -12.40 -14.37
C ALA A 28 -8.71 -11.14 -13.50
N PHE A 29 -9.33 -10.08 -14.03
CA PHE A 29 -9.59 -8.86 -13.27
C PHE A 29 -10.57 -9.08 -12.11
N VAL A 30 -11.64 -9.85 -12.34
CA VAL A 30 -12.59 -10.24 -11.29
C VAL A 30 -11.91 -11.09 -10.23
N ALA A 31 -11.11 -12.08 -10.61
CA ALA A 31 -10.35 -12.89 -9.66
C ALA A 31 -9.39 -12.03 -8.81
N GLU A 32 -8.69 -11.10 -9.45
CA GLU A 32 -7.73 -10.20 -8.80
C GLU A 32 -8.43 -9.25 -7.81
N THR A 33 -9.53 -8.62 -8.21
CA THR A 33 -10.31 -7.70 -7.36
C THR A 33 -11.14 -8.40 -6.28
N SER A 34 -11.40 -9.70 -6.46
CA SER A 34 -12.12 -10.53 -5.48
C SER A 34 -11.22 -11.10 -4.39
N ARG A 35 -9.89 -10.94 -4.49
CA ARG A 35 -8.95 -11.42 -3.48
C ARG A 35 -9.32 -10.89 -2.09
N LYS A 36 -9.22 -11.76 -1.09
CA LYS A 36 -9.43 -11.43 0.32
C LYS A 36 -8.10 -11.45 1.05
N THR A 37 -7.92 -10.48 1.94
CA THR A 37 -6.76 -10.42 2.81
C THR A 37 -7.03 -11.28 4.03
N ASP A 38 -6.29 -12.36 4.19
CA ASP A 38 -6.29 -13.15 5.42
C ASP A 38 -5.32 -12.53 6.42
N LEU A 39 -5.84 -12.02 7.54
CA LEU A 39 -5.04 -11.42 8.60
C LEU A 39 -3.99 -12.40 9.17
N GLY A 40 -4.22 -13.71 9.11
CA GLY A 40 -3.27 -14.72 9.59
C GLY A 40 -1.92 -14.72 8.85
N GLU A 41 -1.86 -14.14 7.65
CA GLU A 41 -0.63 -13.99 6.86
C GLU A 41 0.18 -12.73 7.24
N TRP A 42 -0.34 -11.89 8.13
CA TRP A 42 0.22 -10.57 8.47
C TRP A 42 0.42 -10.44 9.99
N PRO A 43 1.42 -11.13 10.56
CA PRO A 43 1.62 -11.22 12.00
C PRO A 43 1.86 -9.86 12.68
N HIS A 44 2.33 -8.85 11.95
CA HIS A 44 2.52 -7.51 12.50
C HIS A 44 1.28 -6.60 12.41
N ALA A 45 0.27 -6.98 11.61
CA ALA A 45 -0.96 -6.23 11.49
C ALA A 45 -1.85 -6.43 12.73
N ALA A 46 -2.35 -5.32 13.28
CA ALA A 46 -3.30 -5.33 14.40
C ALA A 46 -4.73 -5.67 13.97
N GLY A 47 -5.03 -5.60 12.67
CA GLY A 47 -6.33 -5.93 12.11
C GLY A 47 -6.37 -5.81 10.60
N CYS A 48 -7.49 -6.25 10.02
CA CYS A 48 -7.81 -6.06 8.61
C CYS A 48 -9.25 -5.58 8.48
N GLU A 49 -9.46 -4.44 7.84
CA GLU A 49 -10.80 -3.91 7.54
C GLU A 49 -10.89 -3.63 6.04
N LYS A 50 -11.95 -4.12 5.38
CA LYS A 50 -12.18 -3.90 3.95
C LYS A 50 -10.97 -4.30 3.06
N ASN A 51 -10.29 -5.41 3.37
CA ASN A 51 -9.04 -5.84 2.74
C ASN A 51 -7.85 -4.89 2.94
N ILE A 52 -7.89 -4.01 3.94
CA ILE A 52 -6.80 -3.08 4.28
C ILE A 52 -6.17 -3.51 5.59
N LEU A 53 -4.86 -3.74 5.58
CA LEU A 53 -4.09 -4.05 6.78
C LEU A 53 -3.95 -2.81 7.66
N ILE A 54 -4.25 -2.96 8.94
CA ILE A 54 -4.18 -1.91 9.94
C ILE A 54 -3.05 -2.25 10.91
N TYR A 55 -2.08 -1.36 11.04
CA TYR A 55 -0.99 -1.43 11.99
C TYR A 55 -1.23 -0.40 13.10
N ASP A 56 -0.83 -0.72 14.33
CA ASP A 56 -0.86 0.24 15.43
C ASP A 56 0.44 1.05 15.49
N GLY A 57 0.32 2.37 15.54
CA GLY A 57 1.47 3.28 15.52
C GLY A 57 2.35 3.18 16.76
N GLU A 58 1.82 2.80 17.92
CA GLU A 58 2.65 2.55 19.11
C GLU A 58 3.46 1.27 18.94
N ALA A 59 2.86 0.20 18.41
CA ALA A 59 3.57 -1.02 18.08
C ALA A 59 4.69 -0.77 17.04
N VAL A 60 4.43 0.03 16.01
CA VAL A 60 5.43 0.44 15.02
C VAL A 60 6.58 1.23 15.68
N ARG A 61 6.27 2.17 16.57
CA ARG A 61 7.29 2.94 17.31
C ARG A 61 8.12 2.04 18.25
N LYS A 62 7.52 1.03 18.87
CA LYS A 62 8.24 0.02 19.67
C LYS A 62 9.16 -0.83 18.80
N ALA A 63 8.65 -1.34 17.67
CA ALA A 63 9.43 -2.12 16.71
C ALA A 63 10.65 -1.35 16.18
N ARG A 64 10.55 -0.02 16.06
CA ARG A 64 11.68 0.84 15.65
C ARG A 64 12.88 0.78 16.61
N LEU A 65 12.68 0.41 17.87
CA LEU A 65 13.76 0.31 18.86
C LEU A 65 14.59 -0.98 18.70
N ASP A 66 14.09 -1.95 17.94
CA ASP A 66 14.76 -3.22 17.66
C ASP A 66 14.98 -3.38 16.14
N PRO A 67 16.24 -3.40 15.67
CA PRO A 67 16.54 -3.53 14.25
C PRO A 67 15.94 -4.77 13.57
N ASP A 68 15.86 -5.91 14.27
CA ASP A 68 15.33 -7.16 13.71
C ASP A 68 13.81 -7.12 13.61
N MET A 69 13.13 -6.55 14.62
CA MET A 69 11.68 -6.29 14.52
C MET A 69 11.36 -5.30 13.40
N MET A 70 12.11 -4.20 13.29
CA MET A 70 11.90 -3.21 12.22
C MET A 70 12.12 -3.82 10.83
N LYS A 71 13.15 -4.67 10.68
CA LYS A 71 13.42 -5.40 9.43
C LYS A 71 12.28 -6.36 9.08
N SER A 72 11.75 -7.08 10.07
CA SER A 72 10.61 -7.99 9.88
C SER A 72 9.34 -7.22 9.46
N LEU A 73 9.01 -6.15 10.18
CA LEU A 73 7.87 -5.27 9.89
C LEU A 73 7.95 -4.65 8.49
N THR A 74 9.12 -4.12 8.11
CA THR A 74 9.31 -3.51 6.77
C THR A 74 9.29 -4.53 5.65
N ALA A 75 9.73 -5.77 5.88
CA ALA A 75 9.60 -6.85 4.90
C ALA A 75 8.12 -7.20 4.65
N GLU A 76 7.31 -7.25 5.72
CA GLU A 76 5.87 -7.44 5.63
C GLU A 76 5.21 -6.29 4.85
N TRP A 77 5.53 -5.03 5.15
CA TRP A 77 5.01 -3.87 4.41
C TRP A 77 5.41 -3.89 2.93
N ALA A 78 6.67 -4.24 2.63
CA ALA A 78 7.10 -4.37 1.25
C ALA A 78 6.31 -5.46 0.50
N HIS A 79 5.98 -6.56 1.18
CA HIS A 79 5.13 -7.61 0.60
C HIS A 79 3.69 -7.13 0.38
N ALA A 80 3.10 -6.48 1.38
CA ALA A 80 1.75 -5.91 1.30
C ALA A 80 1.60 -4.95 0.11
N LEU A 81 2.57 -4.06 -0.08
CA LEU A 81 2.56 -3.06 -1.17
C LEU A 81 2.83 -3.65 -2.55
N ARG A 82 3.66 -4.69 -2.65
CA ARG A 82 4.10 -5.26 -3.93
C ARG A 82 3.14 -6.33 -4.48
N SER A 83 2.61 -7.18 -3.60
CA SER A 83 1.89 -8.40 -4.01
C SER A 83 0.67 -8.71 -3.15
N GLY A 84 0.60 -8.11 -1.96
CA GLY A 84 -0.55 -8.19 -1.08
C GLY A 84 -1.65 -7.18 -1.45
N PRO A 85 -2.30 -6.54 -0.46
CA PRO A 85 -3.43 -5.63 -0.70
C PRO A 85 -3.09 -4.31 -1.38
N GLY A 86 -1.80 -3.96 -1.53
CA GLY A 86 -1.35 -2.72 -2.16
C GLY A 86 -1.51 -1.46 -1.29
N VAL A 87 -2.13 -1.57 -0.11
CA VAL A 87 -2.37 -0.47 0.82
C VAL A 87 -2.24 -0.93 2.26
N ILE A 88 -1.74 -0.04 3.12
CA ILE A 88 -1.69 -0.23 4.57
C ILE A 88 -2.17 1.04 5.27
N VAL A 89 -2.71 0.89 6.47
CA VAL A 89 -3.05 1.99 7.37
C VAL A 89 -2.23 1.85 8.63
N ILE A 90 -1.64 2.95 9.10
CA ILE A 90 -1.02 3.01 10.42
C ILE A 90 -1.94 3.86 11.30
N ARG A 91 -2.72 3.21 12.16
CA ARG A 91 -3.58 3.87 13.14
C ARG A 91 -2.69 4.58 14.16
N ARG A 92 -3.01 5.83 14.53
CA ARG A 92 -2.19 6.62 15.50
C ARG A 92 -0.72 6.74 15.05
N ALA A 93 -0.48 6.84 13.74
CA ALA A 93 0.85 7.03 13.16
C ALA A 93 1.57 8.24 13.74
N ILE A 94 0.83 9.34 13.89
CA ILE A 94 1.28 10.55 14.60
C ILE A 94 0.76 10.45 16.04
N ALA A 95 1.68 10.49 17.00
CA ALA A 95 1.34 10.36 18.43
C ALA A 95 0.62 11.59 18.97
N ASP A 96 1.07 12.79 18.57
CA ASP A 96 0.46 14.07 18.89
C ASP A 96 -0.17 14.69 17.64
N THR A 97 -1.50 14.60 17.53
CA THR A 97 -2.24 15.12 16.37
C THR A 97 -2.33 16.64 16.36
N ALA A 98 -1.99 17.34 17.45
CA ALA A 98 -2.03 18.81 17.50
C ALA A 98 -1.10 19.47 16.46
N ILE A 99 -0.08 18.74 15.98
CA ILE A 99 0.75 19.19 14.86
C ILE A 99 -0.06 19.22 13.55
N VAL A 100 -0.85 18.18 13.29
CA VAL A 100 -1.72 18.11 12.10
C VAL A 100 -2.81 19.16 12.19
N ASP A 101 -3.45 19.30 13.35
CA ASP A 101 -4.53 20.27 13.55
C ASP A 101 -4.05 21.71 13.30
N ARG A 102 -2.85 22.07 13.77
CA ARG A 102 -2.23 23.37 13.48
C ARG A 102 -1.94 23.57 12.00
N ALA A 103 -1.47 22.55 11.29
CA ALA A 103 -1.24 22.64 9.86
C ALA A 103 -2.56 22.81 9.09
N THR A 104 -3.60 22.05 9.47
CA THR A 104 -4.95 22.16 8.90
C THR A 104 -5.51 23.57 9.05
N ALA A 105 -5.43 24.17 10.24
CA ALA A 105 -5.94 25.52 10.50
C ALA A 105 -5.29 26.57 9.57
N ILE A 106 -3.98 26.48 9.33
CA ILE A 106 -3.29 27.40 8.40
C ILE A 106 -3.83 27.23 6.97
N PHE A 107 -4.08 26.00 6.53
CA PHE A 107 -4.68 25.77 5.21
C PHE A 107 -6.11 26.29 5.11
N GLU A 108 -6.92 26.11 6.16
CA GLU A 108 -8.30 26.62 6.21
C GLU A 108 -8.35 28.16 6.16
N ASP A 109 -7.45 28.83 6.87
CA ASP A 109 -7.32 30.29 6.83
C ASP A 109 -6.96 30.78 5.42
N LEU A 110 -6.02 30.11 4.73
CA LEU A 110 -5.64 30.43 3.35
C LEU A 110 -6.81 30.23 2.37
N ILE A 111 -7.56 29.13 2.50
CA ILE A 111 -8.73 28.85 1.66
C ILE A 111 -9.81 29.92 1.89
N THR A 112 -10.06 30.30 3.13
CA THR A 112 -11.06 31.33 3.50
C THR A 112 -10.68 32.71 2.94
N ALA A 113 -9.40 33.08 3.05
CA ALA A 113 -8.89 34.33 2.48
C ALA A 113 -9.06 34.38 0.95
N GLN A 114 -8.85 33.26 0.25
CA GLN A 114 -9.07 33.17 -1.19
C GLN A 114 -10.54 33.26 -1.58
N GLN A 115 -11.45 32.64 -0.82
CA GLN A 115 -12.89 32.70 -1.08
C GLN A 115 -13.48 34.11 -0.88
N THR A 116 -12.92 34.89 0.04
CA THR A 116 -13.39 36.26 0.33
C THR A 116 -12.86 37.29 -0.66
N ALA A 117 -11.78 36.97 -1.37
CA ALA A 117 -11.14 37.87 -2.34
C ALA A 117 -11.69 37.73 -3.78
N GLY A 118 -12.62 36.80 -4.03
CA GLY A 118 -13.35 36.64 -5.30
C GLY A 118 -14.74 37.25 -5.25
#